data_AF-A0A183J123-F1
#
_entry.id   AF-A0A183J123-F1
#
_cell.length_a   1.000
_cell.length_b   1.000
_cell.length_c   1.000
_cell.angle_alpha   90.00
_cell.angle_beta   90.00
_cell.angle_gamma   90.00
#
_symmetry.space_group_name_H-M   'P 1'
#
loop_
_entity.id
_entity.type
_entity.pdbx_description
1 polymer ?
#
loop_
_entity_poly.entity_id
_entity_poly.type
_entity_poly.pdbx_seq_one_letter_code
_entity_poly.pdbx_strand_id
1 'polypeptide(L)'
;MKRQYTAFPTEHFEDCLMRNSHRSIQISEKQSKIYNALTVASIVSNSAGVDTSRSAWLSVDTVKEFMESQQMQSVSEQDVTNIIQSFEPDNVMRGKNCLSFEGFACFLMDQSNFAFVNEANSYEEQDMAYPLSYYYIASSHNTYLTGHQLKGESSVELYRQVLLSGCRCVELDCWDGDDGYPVIYHGHTFTTKIDFLQVVKIIDRSAFETSCLPVIISIENHCCLAQQTRMAAAFKSIWGEKLVSKFLFDADFSDLSVLPSPLQLKNKILIKNKKIICEPPLLLSDRAVPKVTDIHVFI
;
A
#
# COMPACT_ATOMS: atom_id res chain seq x y z
N MET A 1 -0.42 -32.57 24.20
CA MET A 1 -0.84 -31.70 25.31
C MET A 1 -1.49 -30.46 24.71
N LYS A 2 -2.81 -30.48 24.48
CA LYS A 2 -3.55 -29.39 23.82
C LYS A 2 -3.96 -28.37 24.89
N ARG A 3 -3.51 -27.11 24.76
CA ARG A 3 -3.94 -26.01 25.64
C ARG A 3 -5.36 -25.59 25.25
N GLN A 4 -6.29 -25.67 26.19
CA GLN A 4 -7.61 -25.04 26.10
C GLN A 4 -7.45 -23.53 26.33
N TYR A 5 -7.96 -22.73 25.40
CA TYR A 5 -8.17 -21.30 25.63
C TYR A 5 -9.58 -21.10 26.17
N THR A 6 -9.67 -20.52 27.37
CA THR A 6 -10.92 -20.06 27.98
C THR A 6 -11.44 -18.86 27.19
N ALA A 7 -12.69 -18.92 26.76
CA ALA A 7 -13.39 -17.82 26.09
C ALA A 7 -13.55 -16.62 27.03
N PHE A 8 -13.28 -15.42 26.54
CA PHE A 8 -13.58 -14.16 27.22
C PHE A 8 -15.11 -13.91 27.22
N PRO A 9 -15.68 -13.24 28.24
CA PRO A 9 -17.10 -12.94 28.29
C PRO A 9 -17.46 -11.95 27.19
N THR A 10 -18.43 -12.30 26.34
CA THR A 10 -19.09 -11.37 25.43
C THR A 10 -20.05 -10.50 26.23
N GLU A 11 -19.57 -9.39 26.77
CA GLU A 11 -20.46 -8.28 27.09
C GLU A 11 -20.95 -7.68 25.76
N HIS A 12 -22.27 -7.65 25.58
CA HIS A 12 -22.92 -7.04 24.43
C HIS A 12 -22.66 -5.53 24.42
N PHE A 13 -21.58 -5.10 23.75
CA PHE A 13 -21.49 -3.74 23.23
C PHE A 13 -22.46 -3.64 22.06
N GLU A 14 -23.53 -2.86 22.22
CA GLU A 14 -24.39 -2.49 21.10
C GLU A 14 -23.58 -1.59 20.13
N ASP A 15 -23.10 -2.21 19.06
CA ASP A 15 -22.36 -1.54 17.99
C ASP A 15 -23.32 -0.67 17.15
N CYS A 16 -23.48 0.59 17.58
CA CYS A 16 -24.35 1.58 16.95
C CYS A 16 -23.79 2.13 15.62
N LEU A 17 -22.58 1.76 15.19
CA LEU A 17 -21.91 2.39 14.06
C LEU A 17 -22.28 1.76 12.69
N MET A 18 -22.91 0.58 12.67
CA MET A 18 -23.08 -0.20 11.43
C MET A 18 -24.53 -0.55 11.06
N ARG A 19 -25.55 0.08 11.65
CA ARG A 19 -26.95 -0.15 11.28
C ARG A 19 -27.58 1.05 10.58
N ASN A 20 -28.03 0.82 9.34
CA ASN A 20 -29.15 1.53 8.70
C ASN A 20 -30.45 1.27 9.49
N SER A 21 -30.53 1.76 10.72
CA SER A 21 -31.75 1.72 11.52
C SER A 21 -32.56 2.98 11.25
N HIS A 22 -33.78 2.83 10.72
CA HIS A 22 -34.77 3.91 10.62
C HIS A 22 -35.34 4.23 12.02
N ARG A 23 -34.49 4.60 12.97
CA ARG A 23 -34.95 5.31 14.17
C ARG A 23 -35.02 6.78 13.81
N SER A 24 -36.18 7.41 14.00
CA SER A 24 -36.30 8.86 14.01
C SER A 24 -35.49 9.38 15.20
N ILE A 25 -34.23 9.71 14.97
CA ILE A 25 -33.37 10.33 15.98
C ILE A 25 -33.97 11.71 16.23
N GLN A 26 -34.59 11.90 17.39
CA GLN A 26 -34.92 13.24 17.87
C GLN A 26 -33.61 13.92 18.23
N ILE A 27 -33.11 14.73 17.30
CA ILE A 27 -31.90 15.53 17.48
C ILE A 27 -32.29 16.70 18.41
N SER A 28 -31.68 16.76 19.59
CA SER A 28 -31.85 17.90 20.49
C SER A 28 -31.32 19.19 19.84
N GLU A 29 -31.80 20.35 20.29
CA GLU A 29 -31.30 21.65 19.80
C GLU A 29 -29.78 21.79 19.98
N LYS A 30 -29.22 21.21 21.06
CA LYS A 30 -27.78 21.16 21.31
C LYS A 30 -27.04 20.29 20.28
N GLN A 31 -27.56 19.10 19.96
CA GLN A 31 -26.98 18.23 18.93
C GLN A 31 -27.10 18.84 17.52
N SER A 32 -28.20 19.54 17.23
CA SER A 32 -28.36 20.24 15.95
C SER A 32 -27.31 21.34 15.77
N LYS A 33 -26.99 22.11 16.83
CA LYS A 33 -25.89 23.08 16.80
C LYS A 33 -24.54 22.43 16.56
N ILE A 34 -24.29 21.26 17.16
CA ILE A 34 -23.07 20.46 16.94
C ILE A 34 -22.96 20.02 15.48
N TYR A 35 -24.01 19.40 14.93
CA TYR A 35 -24.02 18.94 13.55
C TYR A 35 -23.90 20.08 12.54
N ASN A 36 -24.54 21.22 12.79
CA ASN A 36 -24.43 22.38 11.94
C ASN A 36 -22.99 22.94 11.94
N ALA A 37 -22.33 23.02 13.10
CA ALA A 37 -20.93 23.47 13.13
C ALA A 37 -19.98 22.48 12.43
N LEU A 38 -20.17 21.16 12.63
CA LEU A 38 -19.41 20.14 11.89
C LEU A 38 -19.66 20.23 10.37
N THR A 39 -20.89 20.53 9.96
CA THR A 39 -21.23 20.72 8.54
C THR A 39 -20.59 21.98 7.98
N VAL A 40 -20.63 23.10 8.70
CA VAL A 40 -19.97 24.35 8.29
C VAL A 40 -18.46 24.17 8.20
N ALA A 41 -17.83 23.59 9.23
CA ALA A 41 -16.38 23.42 9.26
C ALA A 41 -15.86 22.33 8.28
N SER A 42 -16.71 21.40 7.81
CA SER A 42 -16.34 20.45 6.74
C SER A 42 -16.46 21.03 5.32
N ILE A 43 -17.16 22.17 5.16
CA ILE A 43 -17.23 22.92 3.91
C ILE A 43 -16.11 23.96 3.96
N VAL A 44 -14.92 23.56 3.51
CA VAL A 44 -13.63 24.30 3.55
C VAL A 44 -13.64 25.65 2.77
N SER A 45 -14.79 26.25 2.45
CA SER A 45 -14.84 27.46 1.62
C SER A 45 -16.06 28.39 1.80
N ASN A 46 -16.84 28.29 2.89
CA ASN A 46 -17.90 29.29 3.09
C ASN A 46 -18.04 29.76 4.54
N SER A 47 -17.65 31.03 4.76
CA SER A 47 -17.61 31.77 6.01
C SER A 47 -19.00 32.19 6.54
N ALA A 48 -20.01 31.32 6.42
CA ALA A 48 -21.30 31.56 7.05
C ALA A 48 -21.27 31.03 8.49
N GLY A 49 -20.65 31.82 9.38
CA GLY A 49 -20.48 31.50 10.79
C GLY A 49 -21.79 31.11 11.46
N VAL A 50 -21.75 30.07 12.28
CA VAL A 50 -22.90 29.64 13.08
C VAL A 50 -22.98 30.60 14.28
N ASP A 51 -24.17 31.15 14.60
CA ASP A 51 -24.33 32.02 15.77
C ASP A 51 -24.10 31.23 17.07
N THR A 52 -22.85 31.29 17.57
CA THR A 52 -22.40 30.69 18.82
C THR A 52 -22.33 31.71 19.97
N SER A 53 -23.05 32.83 19.89
CA SER A 53 -23.01 33.91 20.90
C SER A 53 -23.36 33.48 22.34
N ARG A 54 -23.87 32.26 22.54
CA ARG A 54 -24.16 31.64 23.85
C ARG A 54 -23.30 30.42 24.19
N SER A 55 -22.32 30.08 23.34
CA SER A 55 -21.47 28.90 23.51
C SER A 55 -20.32 29.19 24.47
N ALA A 56 -19.97 28.20 25.30
CA ALA A 56 -18.77 28.28 26.12
C ALA A 56 -17.52 28.34 25.20
N TRP A 57 -16.56 29.18 25.58
CA TRP A 57 -15.27 29.32 24.89
C TRP A 57 -14.22 28.49 25.62
N LEU A 58 -13.30 27.88 24.90
CA LEU A 58 -12.18 27.15 25.46
C LEU A 58 -10.99 28.10 25.61
N SER A 59 -10.45 28.19 26.83
CA SER A 59 -9.18 28.90 27.05
C SER A 59 -8.00 28.06 26.54
N VAL A 60 -6.82 28.68 26.48
CA VAL A 60 -5.56 27.98 26.22
C VAL A 60 -5.41 26.75 27.15
N ASP A 61 -5.66 26.91 28.45
CA ASP A 61 -5.57 25.80 29.41
C ASP A 61 -6.54 24.66 29.08
N THR A 62 -7.79 24.98 28.74
CA THR A 62 -8.79 23.95 28.40
C THR A 62 -8.44 23.21 27.11
N VAL A 63 -7.93 23.92 26.10
CA VAL A 63 -7.48 23.28 24.85
C VAL A 63 -6.24 22.42 25.12
N LYS A 64 -5.31 22.88 25.96
CA LYS A 64 -4.14 22.09 26.37
C LYS A 64 -4.54 20.80 27.10
N GLU A 65 -5.44 20.90 28.07
CA GLU A 65 -5.98 19.74 28.77
C GLU A 65 -6.68 18.77 27.82
N PHE A 66 -7.39 19.27 26.80
CA PHE A 66 -7.99 18.43 25.77
C PHE A 66 -6.93 17.69 24.95
N MET A 67 -5.86 18.38 24.53
CA MET A 67 -4.76 17.75 23.77
C MET A 67 -4.08 16.65 24.59
N GLU A 68 -3.80 16.90 25.86
CA GLU A 68 -3.10 15.95 26.73
C GLU A 68 -4.00 14.76 27.15
N SER A 69 -5.28 15.01 27.45
CA SER A 69 -6.17 13.98 28.01
C SER A 69 -7.00 13.23 26.98
N GLN A 70 -7.38 13.88 25.86
CA GLN A 70 -8.26 13.29 24.85
C GLN A 70 -7.50 12.95 23.56
N GLN A 71 -6.58 13.81 23.11
CA GLN A 71 -5.73 13.53 21.94
C GLN A 71 -4.45 12.76 22.30
N MET A 72 -4.13 12.62 23.59
CA MET A 72 -2.91 11.95 24.08
C MET A 72 -1.61 12.56 23.51
N GLN A 73 -1.62 13.87 23.23
CA GLN A 73 -0.49 14.61 22.67
C GLN A 73 0.06 15.60 23.70
N SER A 74 1.39 15.57 23.90
CA SER A 74 2.08 16.57 24.71
C SER A 74 2.33 17.80 23.86
N VAL A 75 1.76 18.93 24.25
CA VAL A 75 1.84 20.21 23.53
C VAL A 75 2.26 21.34 24.45
N SER A 76 3.06 22.28 23.94
CA SER A 76 3.39 23.49 24.68
C SER A 76 2.23 24.49 24.66
N GLU A 77 2.25 25.45 25.58
CA GLU A 77 1.28 26.55 25.59
C GLU A 77 1.34 27.39 24.29
N GLN A 78 2.53 27.49 23.69
CA GLN A 78 2.72 28.16 22.41
C GLN A 78 2.07 27.37 21.26
N ASP A 79 2.17 26.05 21.25
CA ASP A 79 1.53 25.20 20.23
C ASP A 79 0.01 25.35 20.30
N VAL A 80 -0.54 25.33 21.52
CA VAL A 80 -1.99 25.54 21.74
C VAL A 80 -2.40 26.94 21.29
N THR A 81 -1.60 27.95 21.59
CA THR A 81 -1.85 29.31 21.10
C THR A 81 -1.86 29.34 19.57
N ASN A 82 -0.92 28.66 18.90
CA ASN A 82 -0.87 28.58 17.43
C ASN A 82 -2.11 27.87 16.86
N ILE A 83 -2.61 26.82 17.51
CA ILE A 83 -3.88 26.17 17.14
C ILE A 83 -5.02 27.20 17.19
N ILE A 84 -5.16 27.93 18.31
CA ILE A 84 -6.22 28.92 18.45
C ILE A 84 -6.09 30.03 17.39
N GLN A 85 -4.88 30.53 17.16
CA GLN A 85 -4.63 31.56 16.15
C GLN A 85 -4.95 31.07 14.72
N SER A 86 -4.79 29.78 14.44
CA SER A 86 -5.02 29.21 13.11
C SER A 86 -6.49 28.91 12.85
N PHE A 87 -7.22 28.44 13.87
CA PHE A 87 -8.56 27.86 13.67
C PHE A 87 -9.71 28.71 14.20
N GLU A 88 -9.48 29.65 15.13
CA GLU A 88 -10.56 30.51 15.63
C GLU A 88 -11.04 31.48 14.55
N PRO A 89 -12.33 31.51 14.16
CA PRO A 89 -12.82 32.43 13.13
C PRO A 89 -13.03 33.87 13.63
N ASP A 90 -13.46 34.09 14.88
CA ASP A 90 -13.74 35.43 15.40
C ASP A 90 -12.45 36.17 15.81
N ASN A 91 -12.16 37.30 15.15
CA ASN A 91 -10.98 38.13 15.42
C ASN A 91 -10.89 38.61 16.89
N VAL A 92 -12.02 38.90 17.53
CA VAL A 92 -12.04 39.38 18.92
C VAL A 92 -11.64 38.26 19.87
N MET A 93 -12.10 37.03 19.60
CA MET A 93 -11.82 35.87 20.44
C MET A 93 -10.43 35.31 20.16
N ARG A 94 -10.00 35.33 18.90
CA ARG A 94 -8.62 35.05 18.51
C ARG A 94 -7.65 35.99 19.21
N GLY A 95 -7.96 37.29 19.31
CA GLY A 95 -7.17 38.26 20.07
C GLY A 95 -7.13 38.02 21.59
N LYS A 96 -8.07 37.23 22.12
CA LYS A 96 -8.12 36.81 23.53
C LYS A 96 -7.58 35.39 23.77
N ASN A 97 -7.01 34.74 22.76
CA ASN A 97 -6.59 33.33 22.81
C ASN A 97 -7.70 32.41 23.33
N CYS A 98 -8.92 32.61 22.84
CA CYS A 98 -10.08 31.80 23.18
C CYS A 98 -10.60 31.10 21.93
N LEU A 99 -10.85 29.79 22.02
CA LEU A 99 -11.38 28.98 20.93
C LEU A 99 -12.89 28.80 21.08
N SER A 100 -13.63 29.18 20.07
CA SER A 100 -15.04 28.94 19.90
C SER A 100 -15.31 27.47 19.59
N PHE A 101 -16.58 27.07 19.72
CA PHE A 101 -16.99 25.75 19.26
C PHE A 101 -16.79 25.55 17.75
N GLU A 102 -16.97 26.61 16.95
CA GLU A 102 -16.71 26.58 15.50
C GLU A 102 -15.21 26.38 15.22
N GLY A 103 -14.34 27.16 15.86
CA GLY A 103 -12.89 27.00 15.73
C GLY A 103 -12.39 25.64 16.22
N PHE A 104 -12.99 25.10 17.28
CA PHE A 104 -12.71 23.74 17.74
C PHE A 104 -13.13 22.68 16.73
N ALA A 105 -14.30 22.82 16.10
CA ALA A 105 -14.74 21.92 15.03
C ALA A 105 -13.82 21.99 13.79
N CYS A 106 -13.39 23.19 13.41
CA CYS A 106 -12.39 23.40 12.35
C CYS A 106 -11.08 22.68 12.68
N PHE A 107 -10.55 22.87 13.89
CA PHE A 107 -9.34 22.19 14.36
C PHE A 107 -9.48 20.66 14.28
N LEU A 108 -10.59 20.10 14.78
CA LEU A 108 -10.79 18.65 14.78
C LEU A 108 -10.83 18.01 13.38
N MET A 109 -11.28 18.77 12.38
CA MET A 109 -11.38 18.31 10.99
C MET A 109 -10.19 18.71 10.12
N ASP A 110 -9.24 19.45 10.69
CA ASP A 110 -8.04 19.84 9.97
C ASP A 110 -7.15 18.63 9.67
N GLN A 111 -6.40 18.70 8.58
CA GLN A 111 -5.45 17.66 8.20
C GLN A 111 -4.37 17.46 9.27
N SER A 112 -4.04 18.48 10.07
CA SER A 112 -3.11 18.36 11.20
C SER A 112 -3.66 17.53 12.36
N ASN A 113 -4.97 17.34 12.45
CA ASN A 113 -5.64 16.56 13.50
C ASN A 113 -6.26 15.27 12.96
N PHE A 114 -5.69 14.71 11.90
CA PHE A 114 -6.19 13.48 11.30
C PHE A 114 -6.04 12.31 12.28
N ALA A 115 -7.06 11.45 12.37
CA ALA A 115 -7.07 10.30 13.28
C ALA A 115 -5.92 9.29 13.02
N PHE A 116 -5.32 9.36 11.84
CA PHE A 116 -4.16 8.59 11.45
C PHE A 116 -3.11 9.51 10.82
N VAL A 117 -2.22 10.03 11.65
CA VAL A 117 -1.11 10.83 11.14
C VAL A 117 -0.19 9.90 10.33
N ASN A 118 -0.09 10.15 9.02
CA ASN A 118 0.76 9.37 8.10
C ASN A 118 2.27 9.56 8.38
N GLU A 119 2.62 10.36 9.38
CA GLU A 119 3.98 10.76 9.76
C GLU A 119 4.74 9.65 10.52
N ALA A 120 4.09 8.52 10.85
CA ALA A 120 4.78 7.30 11.24
C ALA A 120 5.32 6.47 10.05
N ASN A 121 5.08 6.89 8.79
CA ASN A 121 5.48 6.17 7.58
C ASN A 121 6.75 6.69 6.89
N SER A 122 7.50 7.64 7.47
CA SER A 122 8.89 7.83 7.03
C SER A 122 9.72 6.71 7.65
N TYR A 123 10.02 5.67 6.89
CA TYR A 123 10.97 4.66 7.33
C TYR A 123 12.34 5.31 7.52
N GLU A 124 13.05 4.94 8.58
CA GLU A 124 14.46 5.27 8.71
C GLU A 124 15.21 4.52 7.60
N GLU A 125 16.09 5.19 6.85
CA GLU A 125 16.81 4.53 5.76
C GLU A 125 17.63 3.33 6.29
N GLN A 126 18.12 3.42 7.52
CA GLN A 126 18.83 2.34 8.22
C GLN A 126 17.99 1.06 8.35
N ASP A 127 16.67 1.20 8.55
CA ASP A 127 15.76 0.06 8.66
C ASP A 127 15.55 -0.66 7.33
N MET A 128 15.92 -0.04 6.19
CA MET A 128 15.84 -0.64 4.86
C MET A 128 17.14 -1.36 4.45
N ALA A 129 18.12 -1.46 5.36
CA ALA A 129 19.40 -2.12 5.14
C ALA A 129 19.41 -3.61 5.52
N TYR A 130 18.36 -4.14 6.14
CA TYR A 130 18.25 -5.57 6.45
C TYR A 130 17.98 -6.40 5.17
N PRO A 131 18.23 -7.72 5.20
CA PRO A 131 17.94 -8.60 4.06
C PRO A 131 16.46 -8.56 3.66
N LEU A 132 16.16 -8.72 2.37
CA LEU A 132 14.79 -8.66 1.83
C LEU A 132 13.78 -9.57 2.56
N SER A 133 14.24 -10.68 3.14
CA SER A 133 13.42 -11.63 3.91
C SER A 133 12.85 -11.07 5.23
N TYR A 134 13.29 -9.89 5.68
CA TYR A 134 12.87 -9.27 6.93
C TYR A 134 11.63 -8.39 6.77
N TYR A 135 11.17 -8.16 5.53
CA TYR A 135 10.11 -7.20 5.23
C TYR A 135 8.83 -7.88 4.79
N TYR A 136 7.69 -7.31 5.19
CA TYR A 136 6.43 -7.55 4.52
C TYR A 136 6.41 -6.79 3.19
N ILE A 137 6.18 -7.50 2.09
CA ILE A 137 6.16 -6.93 0.74
C ILE A 137 4.71 -6.89 0.25
N ALA A 138 4.22 -5.68 -0.04
CA ALA A 138 2.91 -5.48 -0.65
C ALA A 138 2.88 -6.22 -2.01
N SER A 139 2.03 -7.25 -2.11
CA SER A 139 2.05 -8.21 -3.22
C SER A 139 0.66 -8.39 -3.82
N SER A 140 0.59 -8.47 -5.15
CA SER A 140 -0.62 -8.67 -5.93
C SER A 140 -0.61 -10.06 -6.55
N HIS A 141 -1.74 -10.76 -6.44
CA HIS A 141 -1.96 -12.08 -7.03
C HIS A 141 -2.88 -11.96 -8.25
N ASN A 142 -2.56 -12.66 -9.34
CA ASN A 142 -3.22 -12.54 -10.63
C ASN A 142 -3.46 -11.08 -11.03
N THR A 143 -2.39 -10.29 -11.01
CA THR A 143 -2.42 -8.81 -11.15
C THR A 143 -3.13 -8.33 -12.41
N TYR A 144 -3.23 -9.17 -13.44
CA TYR A 144 -3.90 -8.85 -14.68
C TYR A 144 -5.44 -8.86 -14.57
N LEU A 145 -6.05 -9.54 -13.59
CA LEU A 145 -7.51 -9.71 -13.51
C LEU A 145 -8.23 -8.54 -12.83
N THR A 146 -9.22 -7.95 -13.52
CA THR A 146 -10.06 -6.87 -12.98
C THR A 146 -11.24 -7.37 -12.13
N GLY A 147 -11.53 -8.68 -12.15
CA GLY A 147 -12.71 -9.24 -11.52
C GLY A 147 -12.64 -10.76 -11.32
N HIS A 148 -13.70 -11.47 -11.73
CA HIS A 148 -13.84 -12.90 -11.45
C HIS A 148 -12.71 -13.76 -12.04
N GLN A 149 -12.21 -14.72 -11.25
CA GLN A 149 -11.14 -15.64 -11.66
C GLN A 149 -11.47 -16.51 -12.90
N LEU A 150 -12.75 -16.76 -13.21
CA LEU A 150 -13.13 -17.69 -14.29
C LEU A 150 -13.54 -17.01 -15.61
N LYS A 151 -14.02 -15.76 -15.55
CA LYS A 151 -14.62 -15.03 -16.69
C LYS A 151 -14.32 -13.52 -16.65
N GLY A 152 -13.43 -13.08 -15.77
CA GLY A 152 -13.05 -11.68 -15.64
C GLY A 152 -12.23 -11.20 -16.81
N GLU A 153 -12.18 -9.88 -16.99
CA GLU A 153 -11.31 -9.26 -17.98
C GLU A 153 -9.89 -9.16 -17.43
N SER A 154 -8.92 -9.37 -18.32
CA SER A 154 -7.51 -9.08 -18.09
C SER A 154 -7.18 -7.68 -18.61
N SER A 155 -6.39 -6.91 -17.86
CA SER A 155 -6.04 -5.53 -18.20
C SER A 155 -4.55 -5.24 -18.00
N VAL A 156 -3.95 -4.60 -19.01
CA VAL A 156 -2.58 -4.09 -18.93
C VAL A 156 -2.50 -2.92 -17.93
N GLU A 157 -3.52 -2.06 -17.88
CA GLU A 157 -3.53 -0.86 -17.01
C GLU A 157 -3.52 -1.22 -15.52
N LEU A 158 -4.02 -2.42 -15.16
CA LEU A 158 -4.08 -2.84 -13.77
C LEU A 158 -2.67 -2.99 -13.14
N TYR A 159 -1.67 -3.36 -13.94
CA TYR A 159 -0.26 -3.37 -13.50
C TYR A 159 0.22 -1.97 -13.11
N ARG A 160 -0.11 -0.94 -13.89
CA ARG A 160 0.23 0.45 -13.56
C ARG A 160 -0.45 0.88 -12.28
N GLN A 161 -1.76 0.66 -12.16
CA GLN A 161 -2.54 1.06 -10.97
C GLN A 161 -2.03 0.40 -9.69
N VAL A 162 -1.74 -0.90 -9.74
CA VAL A 162 -1.21 -1.68 -8.62
C VAL A 162 0.20 -1.20 -8.23
N LEU A 163 1.06 -0.90 -9.20
CA LEU A 163 2.38 -0.34 -8.90
C LEU A 163 2.28 1.06 -8.28
N LEU A 164 1.40 1.92 -8.80
CA LEU A 164 1.19 3.26 -8.27
C LEU A 164 0.63 3.27 -6.84
N SER A 165 -0.17 2.27 -6.46
CA SER A 165 -0.65 2.12 -5.08
C SER A 165 0.41 1.64 -4.08
N GLY A 166 1.64 1.37 -4.55
CA GLY A 166 2.77 0.98 -3.70
C GLY A 166 3.06 -0.52 -3.67
N CYS A 167 2.31 -1.36 -4.41
CA CYS A 167 2.61 -2.78 -4.52
C CYS A 167 3.99 -3.01 -5.15
N ARG A 168 4.78 -3.94 -4.62
CA ARG A 168 6.17 -4.25 -5.01
C ARG A 168 6.36 -5.67 -5.55
N CYS A 169 5.31 -6.48 -5.60
CA CYS A 169 5.36 -7.81 -6.21
C CYS A 169 4.11 -8.03 -7.07
N VAL A 170 4.29 -8.27 -8.37
CA VAL A 170 3.20 -8.46 -9.34
C VAL A 170 3.36 -9.78 -10.08
N GLU A 171 2.24 -10.34 -10.52
CA GLU A 171 2.17 -11.68 -11.11
C GLU A 171 1.85 -11.65 -12.60
N LEU A 172 2.54 -12.48 -13.38
CA LEU A 172 2.37 -12.65 -14.82
C LEU A 172 2.21 -14.14 -15.14
N ASP A 173 1.01 -14.54 -15.52
CA ASP A 173 0.70 -15.90 -15.97
C ASP A 173 0.91 -15.99 -17.48
N CYS A 174 2.10 -16.42 -17.89
CA CYS A 174 2.56 -16.35 -19.26
C CYS A 174 2.29 -17.65 -20.01
N TRP A 175 1.55 -17.55 -21.11
CA TRP A 175 1.16 -18.67 -21.97
C TRP A 175 1.58 -18.43 -23.42
N ASP A 176 1.70 -19.51 -24.19
CA ASP A 176 1.96 -19.41 -25.62
C ASP A 176 0.80 -18.71 -26.35
N GLY A 177 1.11 -17.69 -27.15
CA GLY A 177 0.17 -17.10 -28.10
C GLY A 177 0.21 -17.78 -29.46
N ASP A 178 -0.93 -17.79 -30.15
CA ASP A 178 -1.11 -18.47 -31.43
C ASP A 178 -0.33 -17.81 -32.58
N ASP A 179 0.04 -16.54 -32.43
CA ASP A 179 0.87 -15.76 -33.35
C ASP A 179 2.38 -15.92 -33.09
N GLY A 180 2.75 -16.78 -32.14
CA GLY A 180 4.14 -17.01 -31.75
C GLY A 180 4.69 -15.99 -30.74
N TYR A 181 3.85 -15.11 -30.18
CA TYR A 181 4.21 -14.16 -29.14
C TYR A 181 3.50 -14.50 -27.81
N PRO A 182 4.18 -14.35 -26.65
CA PRO A 182 3.59 -14.68 -25.37
C PRO A 182 2.37 -13.82 -25.03
N VAL A 183 1.40 -14.42 -24.34
CA VAL A 183 0.20 -13.75 -23.82
C VAL A 183 0.08 -13.97 -22.32
N ILE A 184 -0.68 -13.09 -21.64
CA ILE A 184 -0.99 -13.23 -20.21
C ILE A 184 -2.49 -13.42 -20.02
N TYR A 185 -2.87 -14.45 -19.26
CA TYR A 185 -4.24 -14.72 -18.83
C TYR A 185 -4.29 -15.88 -17.82
N HIS A 186 -5.45 -16.11 -17.21
CA HIS A 186 -5.65 -17.23 -16.30
C HIS A 186 -5.93 -18.51 -17.11
N GLY A 187 -4.96 -19.42 -17.11
CA GLY A 187 -5.01 -20.68 -17.86
C GLY A 187 -6.27 -21.51 -17.64
N HIS A 188 -6.72 -22.21 -18.67
CA HIS A 188 -7.90 -23.09 -18.61
C HIS A 188 -9.21 -22.40 -18.17
N THR A 189 -9.30 -21.07 -18.32
CA THR A 189 -10.52 -20.29 -18.03
C THR A 189 -10.99 -19.49 -19.26
N PHE A 190 -12.07 -18.71 -19.10
CA PHE A 190 -12.61 -17.82 -20.12
C PHE A 190 -12.19 -16.35 -19.91
N THR A 191 -11.12 -16.11 -19.15
CA THR A 191 -10.57 -14.75 -18.98
C THR A 191 -9.99 -14.23 -20.31
N THR A 192 -10.04 -12.92 -20.53
CA THR A 192 -9.48 -12.34 -21.75
C THR A 192 -7.96 -12.40 -21.72
N LYS A 193 -7.33 -12.39 -22.90
CA LYS A 193 -5.87 -12.43 -23.05
C LYS A 193 -5.34 -11.02 -23.26
N ILE A 194 -4.20 -10.70 -22.66
CA ILE A 194 -3.46 -9.45 -22.90
C ILE A 194 -2.06 -9.73 -23.43
N ASP A 195 -1.54 -8.78 -24.20
CA ASP A 195 -0.21 -8.87 -24.80
C ASP A 195 0.88 -8.73 -23.74
N PHE A 196 1.78 -9.72 -23.68
CA PHE A 196 2.89 -9.73 -22.73
C PHE A 196 3.83 -8.53 -22.90
N LEU A 197 4.13 -8.14 -24.14
CA LEU A 197 5.06 -7.04 -24.42
C LEU A 197 4.52 -5.70 -23.93
N GLN A 198 3.19 -5.47 -24.01
CA GLN A 198 2.54 -4.30 -23.44
C GLN A 198 2.63 -4.27 -21.91
N VAL A 199 2.46 -5.43 -21.26
CA VAL A 199 2.65 -5.55 -19.80
C VAL A 199 4.09 -5.23 -19.39
N VAL A 200 5.09 -5.76 -20.10
CA VAL A 200 6.50 -5.45 -19.80
C VAL A 200 6.79 -3.95 -19.95
N LYS A 201 6.25 -3.30 -20.98
CA LYS A 201 6.39 -1.85 -21.23
C LYS A 201 5.69 -1.00 -20.19
N ILE A 202 4.50 -1.39 -19.73
CA ILE A 202 3.79 -0.59 -18.74
C ILE A 202 4.49 -0.67 -17.38
N ILE A 203 4.97 -1.85 -16.99
CA ILE A 203 5.76 -2.05 -15.77
C ILE A 203 7.03 -1.20 -15.81
N ASP A 204 7.73 -1.14 -16.94
CA ASP A 204 8.96 -0.33 -17.08
C ASP A 204 8.74 1.16 -16.76
N ARG A 205 7.57 1.68 -17.15
CA ARG A 205 7.18 3.08 -16.94
C ARG A 205 6.75 3.35 -15.51
N SER A 206 6.02 2.41 -14.88
CA SER A 206 5.37 2.64 -13.58
C SER A 206 6.07 2.03 -12.37
N ALA A 207 7.02 1.10 -12.56
CA ALA A 207 7.66 0.34 -11.47
C ALA A 207 8.19 1.23 -10.34
N PHE A 208 8.73 2.41 -10.68
CA PHE A 208 9.41 3.29 -9.72
C PHE A 208 8.80 4.70 -9.62
N GLU A 209 7.58 4.92 -10.12
CA GLU A 209 6.92 6.25 -10.07
C GLU A 209 6.63 6.71 -8.64
N THR A 210 6.19 5.80 -7.76
CA THR A 210 5.79 6.13 -6.37
C THR A 210 6.73 5.56 -5.30
N SER A 211 7.68 4.72 -5.67
CA SER A 211 8.69 4.16 -4.76
C SER A 211 9.90 3.66 -5.54
N CYS A 212 11.11 4.00 -5.08
CA CYS A 212 12.38 3.57 -5.68
C CYS A 212 12.84 2.16 -5.23
N LEU A 213 12.08 1.51 -4.35
CA LEU A 213 12.38 0.17 -3.83
C LEU A 213 12.15 -0.92 -4.91
N PRO A 214 12.80 -2.10 -4.78
CA PRO A 214 12.74 -3.13 -5.80
C PRO A 214 11.33 -3.62 -6.12
N VAL A 215 11.14 -4.04 -7.36
CA VAL A 215 9.90 -4.70 -7.84
C VAL A 215 10.21 -6.16 -8.18
N ILE A 216 9.38 -7.08 -7.69
CA ILE A 216 9.47 -8.52 -7.96
C ILE A 216 8.39 -8.90 -8.98
N ILE A 217 8.80 -9.61 -10.01
CA ILE A 217 7.93 -10.15 -11.05
C ILE A 217 7.81 -11.66 -10.83
N SER A 218 6.67 -12.09 -10.31
CA SER A 218 6.31 -13.51 -10.16
C SER A 218 5.81 -14.03 -11.50
N ILE A 219 6.55 -14.95 -12.13
CA ILE A 219 6.17 -15.52 -13.43
C ILE A 219 5.62 -16.93 -13.21
N GLU A 220 4.37 -17.15 -13.61
CA GLU A 220 3.83 -18.49 -13.83
C GLU A 220 4.00 -18.84 -15.32
N ASN A 221 5.02 -19.66 -15.63
CA ASN A 221 5.48 -19.86 -17.00
C ASN A 221 4.93 -21.16 -17.62
N HIS A 222 4.10 -21.00 -18.65
CA HIS A 222 3.54 -22.06 -19.49
C HIS A 222 3.92 -21.93 -20.97
N CYS A 223 4.90 -21.07 -21.28
CA CYS A 223 5.35 -20.86 -22.66
C CYS A 223 6.31 -21.97 -23.11
N CYS A 224 6.31 -22.30 -24.41
CA CYS A 224 7.34 -23.11 -25.04
C CYS A 224 8.70 -22.38 -25.08
N LEU A 225 9.80 -23.10 -25.30
CA LEU A 225 11.15 -22.54 -25.29
C LEU A 225 11.36 -21.37 -26.28
N ALA A 226 10.71 -21.44 -27.45
CA ALA A 226 10.79 -20.37 -28.44
C ALA A 226 10.17 -19.07 -27.92
N GLN A 227 9.02 -19.14 -27.27
CA GLN A 227 8.34 -17.98 -26.70
C GLN A 227 9.00 -17.52 -25.39
N GLN A 228 9.55 -18.42 -24.56
CA GLN A 228 10.40 -18.06 -23.42
C GLN A 228 11.64 -17.25 -23.85
N THR A 229 12.24 -17.60 -24.99
CA THR A 229 13.36 -16.82 -25.56
C THR A 229 12.93 -15.39 -25.90
N ARG A 230 11.72 -15.22 -26.43
CA ARG A 230 11.12 -13.90 -26.70
C ARG A 230 10.83 -13.14 -25.41
N MET A 231 10.31 -13.80 -24.38
CA MET A 231 10.10 -13.19 -23.05
C MET A 231 11.42 -12.65 -22.49
N ALA A 232 12.46 -13.48 -22.49
CA ALA A 232 13.78 -13.09 -21.99
C ALA A 232 14.38 -11.93 -22.80
N ALA A 233 14.21 -11.92 -24.13
CA ALA A 233 14.65 -10.82 -24.98
C ALA A 233 13.88 -9.51 -24.69
N ALA A 234 12.58 -9.59 -24.46
CA ALA A 234 11.75 -8.44 -24.10
C ALA A 234 12.17 -7.85 -22.74
N PHE A 235 12.34 -8.68 -21.71
CA PHE A 235 12.82 -8.22 -20.40
C PHE A 235 14.17 -7.51 -20.50
N LYS A 236 15.14 -8.12 -21.20
CA LYS A 236 16.48 -7.52 -21.36
C LYS A 236 16.46 -6.23 -22.17
N SER A 237 15.70 -6.17 -23.25
CA SER A 237 15.65 -4.99 -24.13
C SER A 237 14.88 -3.82 -23.53
N ILE A 238 13.80 -4.08 -22.78
CA ILE A 238 12.95 -3.04 -22.22
C ILE A 238 13.47 -2.58 -20.86
N TRP A 239 13.72 -3.49 -19.92
CA TRP A 239 14.14 -3.11 -18.57
C TRP A 239 15.63 -2.77 -18.49
N GLY A 240 16.45 -3.29 -19.39
CA GLY A 240 17.87 -2.96 -19.48
C GLY A 240 18.59 -3.11 -18.14
N GLU A 241 19.16 -2.00 -17.65
CA GLU A 241 19.90 -1.95 -16.38
C GLU A 241 19.02 -2.11 -15.13
N LYS A 242 17.70 -1.88 -15.24
CA LYS A 242 16.75 -2.11 -14.15
C LYS A 242 16.64 -3.61 -13.84
N LEU A 243 16.80 -4.48 -14.84
CA LEU A 243 16.70 -5.93 -14.65
C LEU A 243 17.93 -6.49 -13.92
N VAL A 244 17.69 -7.18 -12.80
CA VAL A 244 18.70 -8.03 -12.17
C VAL A 244 18.86 -9.29 -13.01
N SER A 245 20.01 -9.41 -13.69
CA SER A 245 20.29 -10.53 -14.61
C SER A 245 21.48 -11.39 -14.20
N LYS A 246 22.19 -10.99 -13.14
CA LYS A 246 23.36 -11.64 -12.56
C LYS A 246 23.38 -11.34 -11.06
N PHE A 247 24.09 -12.17 -10.31
CA PHE A 247 24.47 -11.86 -8.92
C PHE A 247 25.14 -10.50 -8.87
N LEU A 248 24.77 -9.71 -7.87
CA LEU A 248 25.17 -8.31 -7.76
C LEU A 248 26.31 -8.11 -6.76
N PHE A 249 26.47 -9.03 -5.80
CA PHE A 249 27.40 -8.90 -4.68
C PHE A 249 28.26 -10.14 -4.51
N ASP A 250 29.50 -9.96 -4.05
CA ASP A 250 30.44 -11.08 -3.80
C ASP A 250 29.88 -12.09 -2.77
N ALA A 251 29.06 -11.60 -1.83
CA ALA A 251 28.39 -12.43 -0.83
C ALA A 251 27.39 -13.43 -1.44
N ASP A 252 26.84 -13.13 -2.61
CA ASP A 252 25.91 -14.01 -3.35
C ASP A 252 26.60 -15.30 -3.81
N PHE A 253 27.94 -15.29 -3.91
CA PHE A 253 28.76 -16.45 -4.30
C PHE A 253 29.22 -17.30 -3.11
N SER A 254 28.79 -16.99 -1.89
CA SER A 254 29.20 -17.69 -0.68
C SER A 254 28.16 -18.73 -0.21
N ASP A 255 28.60 -19.77 0.50
CA ASP A 255 27.73 -20.79 1.10
C ASP A 255 26.81 -20.24 2.21
N LEU A 256 27.01 -18.99 2.62
CA LEU A 256 26.22 -18.24 3.60
C LEU A 256 25.49 -17.07 2.94
N SER A 257 25.07 -17.22 1.68
CA SER A 257 24.40 -16.17 0.91
C SER A 257 23.16 -15.64 1.65
N VAL A 258 23.08 -14.32 1.81
CA VAL A 258 21.95 -13.60 2.39
C VAL A 258 21.33 -12.74 1.29
N LEU A 259 20.00 -12.61 1.27
CA LEU A 259 19.34 -11.76 0.28
C LEU A 259 19.79 -10.30 0.44
N PRO A 260 20.05 -9.56 -0.65
CA PRO A 260 20.32 -8.13 -0.60
C PRO A 260 19.18 -7.36 0.05
N SER A 261 19.50 -6.21 0.59
CA SER A 261 18.52 -5.31 1.18
C SER A 261 17.71 -4.56 0.12
N PRO A 262 16.51 -4.06 0.47
CA PRO A 262 15.76 -3.16 -0.40
C PRO A 262 16.59 -1.96 -0.90
N LEU A 263 17.48 -1.40 -0.06
CA LEU A 263 18.37 -0.30 -0.48
C LEU A 263 19.38 -0.72 -1.54
N GLN A 264 19.99 -1.90 -1.39
CA GLN A 264 20.93 -2.45 -2.36
C GLN A 264 20.27 -2.72 -3.72
N LEU A 265 18.95 -2.94 -3.72
CA LEU A 265 18.14 -3.23 -4.90
C LEU A 265 17.31 -2.03 -5.37
N LYS A 266 17.68 -0.78 -4.99
CA LYS A 266 16.99 0.42 -5.47
C LYS A 266 16.92 0.44 -7.00
N ASN A 267 15.73 0.73 -7.52
CA ASN A 267 15.40 0.80 -8.95
C ASN A 267 15.69 -0.51 -9.71
N LYS A 268 15.65 -1.66 -9.03
CA LYS A 268 15.85 -2.99 -9.62
C LYS A 268 14.55 -3.78 -9.74
N ILE A 269 14.46 -4.54 -10.83
CA ILE A 269 13.39 -5.49 -11.14
C ILE A 269 13.97 -6.90 -11.03
N LEU A 270 13.40 -7.70 -10.14
CA LEU A 270 13.77 -9.09 -9.90
C LEU A 270 12.77 -10.01 -10.57
N ILE A 271 13.25 -11.12 -11.14
CA ILE A 271 12.38 -12.15 -11.71
C ILE A 271 12.36 -13.37 -10.77
N LYS A 272 11.16 -13.73 -10.33
CA LYS A 272 10.86 -15.01 -9.67
C LYS A 272 10.29 -15.96 -10.72
N ASN A 273 11.07 -16.94 -11.14
CA ASN A 273 10.66 -17.97 -12.09
C ASN A 273 11.38 -19.30 -11.78
N LYS A 274 10.92 -20.41 -12.36
CA LYS A 274 11.61 -21.70 -12.28
C LYS A 274 12.95 -21.61 -13.02
N LYS A 275 14.03 -22.09 -12.37
CA LYS A 275 15.36 -22.23 -12.98
C LYS A 275 15.53 -23.66 -13.49
N ILE A 276 15.92 -23.81 -14.75
CA ILE A 276 16.38 -25.11 -15.26
C ILE A 276 17.82 -25.29 -14.77
N ILE A 277 18.05 -26.28 -13.91
CA ILE A 277 19.41 -26.71 -13.56
C ILE A 277 19.92 -27.52 -14.74
N CYS A 278 20.78 -26.92 -15.56
CA CYS A 278 21.62 -27.71 -16.46
C CYS A 278 22.78 -28.28 -15.63
N GLU A 279 22.73 -29.56 -15.29
CA GLU A 279 23.95 -30.25 -14.86
C GLU A 279 24.99 -30.12 -15.98
N PRO A 280 26.26 -29.80 -15.68
CA PRO A 280 27.32 -29.91 -16.68
C PRO A 280 27.31 -31.35 -17.21
N PRO A 281 27.56 -31.59 -18.50
CA PRO A 281 27.55 -32.94 -19.05
C PRO A 281 28.60 -33.78 -18.32
N LEU A 282 28.15 -34.55 -17.33
CA LEU A 282 28.93 -35.62 -16.74
C LEU A 282 29.11 -36.65 -17.85
N LEU A 283 30.37 -36.95 -18.13
CA LEU A 283 30.77 -38.02 -19.01
C LEU A 283 30.06 -39.31 -18.58
N LEU A 284 29.10 -39.74 -19.41
CA LEU A 284 28.53 -41.08 -19.50
C LEU A 284 28.21 -41.78 -18.17
N SER A 285 26.96 -41.67 -17.70
CA SER A 285 26.21 -42.86 -17.26
C SER A 285 24.70 -42.59 -17.25
N ASP A 286 23.95 -43.58 -17.72
CA ASP A 286 22.53 -43.56 -18.02
C ASP A 286 21.58 -43.11 -16.89
N ARG A 287 20.52 -42.40 -17.31
CA ARG A 287 19.21 -42.22 -16.66
C ARG A 287 19.22 -41.60 -15.26
N ALA A 288 19.41 -40.28 -15.20
CA ALA A 288 18.83 -39.46 -14.15
C ALA A 288 17.66 -38.65 -14.73
N VAL A 289 16.46 -38.85 -14.17
CA VAL A 289 15.30 -37.97 -14.43
C VAL A 289 15.58 -36.66 -13.68
N PRO A 290 15.55 -35.48 -14.34
CA PRO A 290 15.84 -34.23 -13.67
C PRO A 290 14.84 -33.98 -12.54
N LYS A 291 15.36 -33.78 -11.32
CA LYS A 291 14.55 -33.30 -10.19
C LYS A 291 14.39 -31.79 -10.31
N VAL A 292 13.15 -31.33 -10.39
CA VAL A 292 12.79 -29.91 -10.28
C VAL A 292 12.78 -29.58 -8.78
N THR A 293 13.74 -28.75 -8.34
CA THR A 293 13.70 -28.11 -7.02
C THR A 293 13.23 -26.67 -7.16
N ASP A 294 12.51 -26.20 -6.15
CA ASP A 294 11.70 -24.99 -6.16
C ASP A 294 12.46 -23.68 -6.43
N ILE A 295 11.70 -22.77 -7.06
CA ILE A 295 11.76 -21.31 -7.10
C ILE A 295 13.01 -20.68 -6.45
N HIS A 296 13.95 -20.24 -7.28
CA HIS A 296 14.92 -19.23 -6.90
C HIS A 296 14.53 -17.91 -7.59
N VAL A 297 14.18 -16.90 -6.78
CA VAL A 297 14.22 -15.50 -7.21
C VAL A 297 15.63 -15.26 -7.73
N PHE A 298 15.80 -14.70 -8.93
CA PHE A 298 17.10 -14.18 -9.31
C PHE A 298 17.44 -13.05 -8.33
N ILE A 299 18.30 -13.41 -7.39
CA ILE A 299 19.08 -12.54 -6.52
C ILE A 299 20.50 -12.91 -6.85
#